data_AF-A0A960P851-F1
#
_entry.id   AF-A0A960P851-F1
#
_cell.length_a   1.000
_cell.length_b   1.000
_cell.length_c   1.000
_cell.angle_alpha   90.00
_cell.angle_beta   90.00
_cell.angle_gamma   90.00
#
_symmetry.space_group_name_H-M   'P 1'
#
loop_
_entity.id
_entity.type
_entity.pdbx_description
1 polymer ?
#
loop_
_entity_poly.entity_id
_entity_poly.type
_entity_poly.pdbx_seq_one_letter_code
_entity_poly.pdbx_strand_id
1 'polypeptide(L)' 'GLDEITPEALHAKGLVHKGALVKVLARGTLDRKVTVKAHGFSKAAEAAITGAGGTVEVLPLPWGDRRPPAKGNALTNR' A
#
# COMPACT_ATOMS: atom_id res chain seq x y z
N GLY A 1 -19.28 6.66 1.37
CA GLY A 1 -17.98 6.01 1.67
C GLY A 1 -17.17 5.97 0.39
N LEU A 2 -15.84 5.87 0.45
CA LEU A 2 -15.05 5.59 -0.76
C LEU A 2 -15.13 4.11 -1.03
N ASP A 3 -15.60 3.73 -2.22
CA ASP A 3 -15.64 2.34 -2.66
C ASP A 3 -14.30 1.92 -3.30
N GLU A 4 -13.50 2.91 -3.73
CA GLU A 4 -12.13 2.74 -4.22
C GLU A 4 -11.15 3.48 -3.30
N ILE A 5 -10.13 2.78 -2.82
CA ILE A 5 -9.08 3.31 -1.95
C ILE A 5 -7.79 3.36 -2.75
N THR A 6 -7.40 4.54 -3.21
CA THR A 6 -6.13 4.78 -3.91
C THR A 6 -5.20 5.70 -3.09
N PRO A 7 -3.88 5.73 -3.35
CA PRO A 7 -2.97 6.64 -2.67
C PRO A 7 -3.36 8.12 -2.83
N GLU A 8 -3.91 8.50 -3.98
CA GLU A 8 -4.41 9.85 -4.25
C GLU A 8 -5.62 10.18 -3.39
N ALA A 9 -6.55 9.24 -3.24
CA ALA A 9 -7.72 9.40 -2.37
C ALA A 9 -7.31 9.51 -0.89
N LEU A 10 -6.30 8.76 -0.45
CA LEU A 10 -5.71 8.89 0.88
C LEU A 10 -5.00 10.24 1.06
N HIS A 11 -4.31 10.72 0.02
CA HIS A 11 -3.62 12.01 0.05
C HIS A 11 -4.60 13.18 0.13
N ALA A 12 -5.68 13.15 -0.67
CA ALA A 12 -6.75 14.15 -0.65
C ALA A 12 -7.43 14.26 0.73
N LYS A 13 -7.43 13.16 1.49
CA LYS A 13 -7.91 13.11 2.88
C LYS A 13 -6.86 13.46 3.93
N GLY A 14 -5.63 13.78 3.53
CA GLY A 14 -4.53 14.13 4.43
C GLY A 14 -3.95 12.94 5.21
N LEU A 15 -4.23 11.70 4.79
CA LEU A 15 -3.75 10.50 5.49
C LEU A 15 -2.32 10.11 5.08
N VAL A 16 -1.88 10.54 3.90
CA VAL A 16 -0.54 10.28 3.38
C VAL A 16 0.03 11.53 2.72
N HIS A 17 1.35 11.65 2.73
CA HIS A 17 2.05 12.70 1.98
C HIS A 17 2.10 12.39 0.48
N LYS A 18 2.28 13.43 -0.33
CA LYS A 18 2.47 13.28 -1.77
C LYS A 18 3.72 12.42 -2.04
N GLY A 19 3.56 11.39 -2.87
CA GLY A 19 4.64 10.46 -3.23
C GLY A 19 4.99 9.43 -2.14
N ALA A 20 4.20 9.34 -1.07
CA ALA A 20 4.39 8.30 -0.06
C ALA A 20 4.00 6.91 -0.60
N LEU A 21 4.80 5.91 -0.24
CA LEU A 21 4.48 4.51 -0.50
C LEU A 21 3.48 4.01 0.55
N VAL A 22 2.45 3.30 0.08
CA VAL A 22 1.34 2.83 0.92
C VAL A 22 1.38 1.32 1.00
N LYS A 23 1.37 0.78 2.23
CA LYS A 23 1.21 -0.65 2.50
C LYS A 23 0.00 -0.89 3.39
N VAL A 24 -0.85 -1.84 3.01
CA VAL A 24 -2.08 -2.18 3.72
C VAL A 24 -1.84 -3.31 4.72
N LEU A 25 -2.34 -3.13 5.95
CA LEU A 25 -2.22 -4.09 7.05
C LEU A 25 -3.61 -4.46 7.57
N ALA A 26 -3.80 -5.72 7.99
CA ALA A 26 -5.05 -6.21 8.56
C ALA A 26 -5.18 -5.85 10.05
N ARG A 27 -5.47 -4.58 10.34
CA ARG A 27 -5.85 -4.15 11.69
C ARG A 27 -7.34 -3.81 11.69
N GLY A 28 -8.15 -4.69 12.26
CA GLY A 28 -9.61 -4.54 12.34
C GLY A 28 -10.36 -5.39 11.32
N THR A 29 -11.68 -5.24 11.31
CA THR A 29 -12.61 -5.96 10.43
C THR A 29 -13.08 -5.06 9.27
N LEU A 30 -13.38 -5.68 8.14
CA LEU A 30 -13.89 -5.04 6.93
C LEU A 30 -15.32 -5.54 6.68
N ASP A 31 -16.31 -4.68 6.91
CA ASP A 31 -17.74 -5.02 6.73
C ASP A 31 -18.28 -4.62 5.34
N ARG A 32 -17.42 -4.01 4.51
CA ARG A 32 -17.79 -3.49 3.19
C ARG A 32 -16.83 -4.00 2.12
N LYS A 33 -17.39 -4.35 0.97
CA LYS A 33 -16.64 -4.59 -0.26
C LYS A 33 -15.95 -3.31 -0.73
N VAL A 34 -14.63 -3.35 -0.82
CA VAL A 34 -13.81 -2.22 -1.28
C VAL A 34 -12.76 -2.69 -2.29
N THR A 35 -12.42 -1.80 -3.22
CA THR A 35 -11.27 -1.97 -4.13
C THR A 35 -10.11 -1.17 -3.58
N VAL A 36 -8.98 -1.82 -3.29
CA VAL A 36 -7.81 -1.18 -2.67
C VAL A 36 -6.62 -1.24 -3.61
N LYS A 37 -6.09 -0.06 -3.96
CA LYS A 37 -4.87 0.10 -4.76
C LYS A 37 -3.75 0.60 -3.86
N ALA A 38 -2.68 -0.17 -3.70
CA ALA A 38 -1.56 0.17 -2.85
C ALA A 38 -0.26 -0.46 -3.34
N HIS A 39 0.89 -0.02 -2.82
CA HIS A 39 2.19 -0.50 -3.25
C HIS A 39 2.57 -1.85 -2.62
N GLY A 40 1.82 -2.28 -1.61
CA GLY A 40 1.99 -3.59 -1.00
C GLY A 40 0.90 -3.90 0.00
N PHE A 41 0.77 -5.19 0.30
CA PHE A 41 -0.20 -5.70 1.25
C PHE A 41 0.47 -6.72 2.16
N SER A 42 -0.03 -6.89 3.38
CA SER A 42 0.30 -8.07 4.17
C SER A 42 -0.57 -9.25 3.75
N LYS A 43 -0.07 -10.49 3.92
CA LYS A 43 -0.84 -11.70 3.62
C LYS A 43 -2.23 -11.71 4.30
N ALA A 44 -2.27 -11.24 5.55
CA ALA A 44 -3.52 -11.12 6.30
C ALA A 44 -4.45 -10.05 5.72
N ALA A 45 -3.91 -8.94 5.19
CA ALA A 45 -4.73 -7.89 4.57
C ALA A 45 -5.34 -8.36 3.25
N GLU A 46 -4.55 -9.03 2.40
CA GLU A 46 -5.05 -9.59 1.15
C GLU A 46 -6.17 -10.60 1.40
N ALA A 47 -5.98 -11.50 2.37
CA ALA A 47 -6.99 -12.48 2.78
C ALA A 47 -8.25 -11.82 3.34
N ALA A 48 -8.11 -10.78 4.17
CA ALA A 48 -9.26 -10.06 4.73
C ALA A 48 -10.06 -9.32 3.64
N ILE A 49 -9.39 -8.66 2.70
CA ILE A 49 -10.03 -7.91 1.62
C ILE A 49 -10.73 -8.86 0.64
N THR A 50 -10.06 -9.93 0.22
CA THR A 50 -10.66 -10.94 -0.67
C THR A 50 -11.77 -11.73 0.03
N GLY A 51 -11.62 -12.05 1.32
CA GLY A 51 -12.65 -12.68 2.13
C GLY A 51 -13.91 -11.82 2.30
N ALA A 52 -13.77 -10.49 2.35
CA ALA A 52 -14.88 -9.54 2.31
C ALA A 52 -15.47 -9.33 0.90
N GLY A 53 -14.99 -10.07 -0.12
CA GLY A 53 -15.44 -9.96 -1.51
C GLY A 53 -14.90 -8.73 -2.26
N GLY A 54 -13.88 -8.07 -1.70
CA GLY A 54 -13.18 -6.92 -2.27
C GLY A 54 -12.10 -7.30 -3.29
N THR A 55 -11.36 -6.30 -3.75
CA THR A 55 -10.31 -6.47 -4.77
C THR A 55 -9.05 -5.71 -4.35
N VAL A 56 -7.89 -6.32 -4.58
CA VAL A 56 -6.57 -5.72 -4.32
C VAL A 56 -5.83 -5.49 -5.63
N GLU A 57 -5.27 -4.29 -5.81
CA GLU A 57 -4.41 -3.95 -6.94
C GLU A 57 -3.06 -3.46 -6.42
N VAL A 58 -1.98 -4.12 -6.84
CA VAL A 58 -0.63 -3.75 -6.41
C VAL A 58 -0.04 -2.76 -7.41
N LEU A 59 0.21 -1.54 -6.94
CA LEU A 59 0.87 -0.50 -7.72
C LEU A 59 2.38 -0.78 -7.81
N PRO A 60 2.99 -0.58 -8.97
CA PRO A 60 4.42 -0.81 -9.15
C PRO A 60 5.24 0.14 -8.28
N LEU A 61 6.26 -0.40 -7.62
CA LEU A 61 7.25 0.40 -6.92
C LEU A 61 8.16 1.10 -7.96
N PRO A 62 8.63 2.34 -7.68
CA PRO A 62 9.46 3.08 -8.63
C PRO A 62 10.83 2.41 -8.92
N TRP A 63 11.21 1.38 -8.16
CA TRP A 63 12.45 0.63 -8.33
C TRP A 63 12.24 -0.87 -8.56
N GLY A 64 11.00 -1.32 -8.81
CA GLY A 64 10.67 -2.75 -8.89
C GLY A 64 10.83 -3.46 -7.55
N ASP A 65 11.49 -4.62 -7.53
CA ASP A 65 11.55 -5.51 -6.36
C ASP A 65 12.50 -5.05 -5.24
N ARG A 66 13.50 -4.20 -5.55
CA ARG A 66 14.52 -3.78 -4.59
C ARG A 66 14.89 -2.32 -4.78
N ARG A 67 15.06 -1.61 -3.66
CA ARG A 67 15.70 -0.29 -3.69
C ARG A 67 17.15 -0.48 -4.18
N PRO A 68 17.64 0.32 -5.14
CA PRO A 68 19.03 0.23 -5.56
C PRO A 68 19.97 0.44 -4.37
N PRO A 69 21.13 -0.23 -4.35
CA PRO A 69 22.13 -0.01 -3.31
C PRO A 69 22.51 1.47 -3.27
N ALA A 70 22.70 1.99 -2.06
CA ALA A 70 23.13 3.38 -1.87
C ALA A 70 24.43 3.63 -2.65
N LYS A 71 24.40 4.60 -3.57
CA LYS A 71 25.60 5.02 -4.30
C LYS A 71 26.33 6.06 -3.46
N GLY A 72 27.43 5.66 -2.82
CA GLY A 72 28.33 6.55 -2.10
C GLY A 72 28.55 6.15 -0.64
N ASN A 73 29.80 5.76 -0.34
CA ASN A 73 30.39 5.53 0.98
C ASN A 73 29.83 4.33 1.80
N ALA A 74 30.76 3.48 2.28
CA ALA A 74 30.53 2.33 3.15
C ALA A 74 29.75 2.64 4.46
N LEU A 75 29.70 3.90 4.89
CA LEU A 75 28.96 4.37 6.07
C LEU A 75 27.44 4.44 5.86
N THR A 76 26.95 4.37 4.62
CA THR A 76 25.51 4.50 4.31
C THR A 76 24.73 3.18 4.49
N ASN A 77 25.43 2.05 4.66
CA ASN A 77 24.86 0.71 4.87
C ASN A 77 25.03 0.19 6.32
N ARG A 78 25.43 1.05 7.26
CA ARG A 78 25.63 0.69 8.67
C ARG A 78 24.42 1.03 9.52
#